data_AF-A0A1Z9RIT9-F1
#
_entry.id   AF-A0A1Z9RIT9-F1
#
_cell.length_a   1.000
_cell.length_b   1.000
_cell.length_c   1.000
_cell.angle_alpha   90.00
_cell.angle_beta   90.00
_cell.angle_gamma   90.00
#
_symmetry.space_group_name_H-M   'P 1'
#
loop_
_entity.id
_entity.type
_entity.pdbx_description
1 polymer ?
#
loop_
_entity_poly.entity_id
_entity_poly.type
_entity_poly.pdbx_seq_one_letter_code
_entity_poly.pdbx_strand_id
1 'polypeptide(L)'
;VIKNNKVLNKEGLRNDKEFVQHKILDMIGDLALINYNLRCSIKAYCPGHAINKQLMNKIFSTLSNYEIQQYRDTNTENFPEKSIVAAQL
;
A
#
# COMPACT_ATOMS: atom_id res chain seq x y z
N VAL A 1 4.03 18.37 13.53
CA VAL A 1 3.36 19.56 12.95
C VAL A 1 4.40 20.48 12.34
N ILE A 2 4.12 21.08 11.18
CA ILE A 2 5.05 22.01 10.50
C ILE A 2 4.42 23.41 10.48
N LYS A 3 5.21 24.44 10.78
CA LYS A 3 4.80 25.85 10.63
C LYS A 3 5.99 26.65 10.10
N ASN A 4 5.78 27.51 9.10
CA ASN A 4 6.83 28.35 8.49
C ASN A 4 8.08 27.56 8.10
N ASN A 5 7.92 26.40 7.45
CA ASN A 5 9.00 25.47 7.08
C ASN A 5 9.85 24.94 8.26
N LYS A 6 9.32 24.97 9.50
CA LYS A 6 9.97 24.39 10.67
C LYS A 6 9.12 23.29 11.28
N VAL A 7 9.75 22.18 11.61
CA VAL A 7 9.15 21.11 12.42
C VAL A 7 9.02 21.62 13.86
N LEU A 8 7.81 21.59 14.40
CA LEU A 8 7.52 22.08 15.75
C LEU A 8 7.74 21.04 16.84
N ASN A 9 7.91 19.77 16.46
CA ASN A 9 8.17 18.68 17.40
C ASN A 9 9.54 18.89 18.06
N LYS A 10 9.59 18.89 19.40
CA LYS A 10 10.84 19.12 20.17
C LYS A 10 11.94 18.11 19.83
N GLU A 11 11.55 16.85 19.59
CA GLU A 11 12.44 15.75 19.23
C GLU A 11 12.75 15.70 17.73
N GLY A 12 12.19 16.61 16.93
CA GLY A 12 12.36 16.64 15.48
C GLY A 12 11.60 15.53 14.76
N LEU A 13 12.20 15.03 13.68
CA LEU A 13 11.70 13.90 12.89
C LEU A 13 12.38 12.61 13.36
N ARG A 14 11.70 11.49 13.19
CA ARG A 14 12.26 10.14 13.43
C ARG A 14 13.38 9.81 12.44
N ASN A 15 13.32 10.36 11.24
CA ASN A 15 14.38 10.32 10.23
C ASN A 15 14.16 11.40 9.15
N ASP A 16 15.18 11.66 8.34
CA ASP A 16 15.16 12.69 7.29
C ASP A 16 14.10 12.46 6.19
N LYS A 17 13.62 11.22 6.04
CA LYS A 17 12.67 10.79 5.00
C LYS A 17 11.26 10.53 5.57
N GLU A 18 10.98 10.95 6.80
CA GLU A 18 9.72 10.61 7.49
C GLU A 18 8.47 11.03 6.68
N PHE A 19 8.51 12.20 6.03
CA PHE A 19 7.38 12.68 5.22
C PHE A 19 7.05 11.76 4.03
N VAL A 20 8.07 11.31 3.29
CA VAL A 20 7.85 10.40 2.15
C VAL A 20 7.51 8.99 2.61
N GLN A 21 8.12 8.52 3.71
CA GLN A 21 7.77 7.24 4.32
C GLN A 21 6.31 7.22 4.78
N HIS A 22 5.81 8.32 5.34
CA HIS A 22 4.40 8.45 5.71
C HIS A 22 3.47 8.37 4.49
N LYS A 23 3.85 8.96 3.35
CA LYS A 23 3.07 8.80 2.10
C LYS A 23 3.07 7.38 1.55
N ILE A 24 4.18 6.65 1.71
CA ILE A 24 4.25 5.23 1.40
C ILE A 24 3.33 4.45 2.34
N LEU A 25 3.33 4.78 3.64
CA LEU A 25 2.46 4.16 4.64
C LEU A 25 0.97 4.42 4.36
N ASP A 26 0.61 5.66 4.02
CA ASP A 26 -0.74 6.05 3.58
C ASP A 26 -1.20 5.18 2.40
N MET A 27 -0.32 5.01 1.40
CA MET A 27 -0.61 4.18 0.24
C MET A 27 -0.82 2.72 0.63
N ILE A 28 0.06 2.14 1.46
CA ILE A 28 -0.12 0.77 1.95
C ILE A 28 -1.46 0.62 2.68
N GLY A 29 -1.85 1.62 3.48
CA GLY A 29 -3.14 1.67 4.14
C GLY A 29 -4.32 1.69 3.17
N ASP A 30 -4.28 2.57 2.16
CA ASP A 30 -5.32 2.64 1.12
C ASP A 30 -5.44 1.33 0.33
N LEU A 31 -4.31 0.70 0.01
CA LEU A 31 -4.24 -0.58 -0.69
C LEU A 31 -4.78 -1.73 0.16
N ALA A 32 -4.56 -1.72 1.47
CA ALA A 32 -5.02 -2.78 2.38
C ALA A 32 -6.55 -2.89 2.47
N LEU A 33 -7.29 -1.85 2.06
CA LEU A 33 -8.76 -1.85 2.07
C LEU A 33 -9.40 -2.88 1.14
N ILE A 34 -8.63 -3.49 0.23
CA ILE A 34 -9.14 -4.50 -0.70
C ILE A 34 -9.37 -5.88 -0.05
N ASN A 35 -9.00 -6.06 1.23
CA ASN A 35 -9.10 -7.33 1.98
C ASN A 35 -8.29 -8.52 1.42
N TYR A 36 -7.40 -8.26 0.47
CA TYR A 36 -6.45 -9.23 -0.07
C TYR A 36 -5.02 -8.72 0.11
N ASN A 37 -4.07 -9.65 0.25
CA ASN A 37 -2.67 -9.28 0.17
C ASN A 37 -2.31 -8.98 -1.28
N LEU A 38 -1.72 -7.83 -1.54
CA LEU A 38 -1.27 -7.45 -2.87
C LEU A 38 0.17 -7.88 -3.10
N ARG A 39 0.39 -8.62 -4.20
CA ARG A 39 1.73 -8.83 -4.75
C ARG A 39 1.87 -7.96 -6.00
N CYS A 40 2.57 -6.83 -5.86
CA CYS A 40 2.74 -5.87 -6.94
C CYS A 40 4.01 -5.02 -6.77
N SER A 41 4.38 -4.30 -7.84
CA SER A 41 5.39 -3.23 -7.80
C SER A 41 4.70 -1.91 -8.16
N ILE A 42 4.84 -0.90 -7.31
CA ILE A 42 4.19 0.40 -7.51
C ILE A 42 5.26 1.48 -7.66
N LYS A 43 5.13 2.27 -8.73
CA LYS A 43 5.86 3.53 -8.90
C LYS A 43 4.85 4.67 -8.88
N ALA A 44 5.05 5.62 -7.98
CA ALA A 44 4.14 6.75 -7.83
C ALA A 44 4.90 8.06 -7.73
N TYR A 45 4.34 9.10 -8.35
CA TYR A 45 4.83 10.48 -8.27
C TYR A 45 3.75 11.32 -7.59
N CYS A 46 4.10 11.97 -6.47
CA CYS A 46 3.17 12.75 -5.64
C CYS A 46 1.85 12.01 -5.31
N PRO A 47 1.90 10.79 -4.74
CA PRO A 47 0.68 10.03 -4.45
C PRO A 47 -0.19 10.69 -3.39
N GLY A 48 -1.48 10.38 -3.45
CA GLY A 48 -2.47 10.75 -2.44
C GLY A 48 -3.71 9.85 -2.55
N HIS A 49 -4.59 9.91 -1.57
CA HIS A 49 -5.72 8.98 -1.44
C HIS A 49 -6.60 8.88 -2.70
N ALA A 50 -6.85 10.00 -3.39
CA ALA A 50 -7.64 9.99 -4.62
C ALA A 50 -6.95 9.21 -5.76
N ILE A 51 -5.64 9.38 -5.94
CA ILE A 51 -4.85 8.66 -6.96
C ILE A 51 -4.75 7.18 -6.60
N ASN A 52 -4.50 6.87 -5.32
CA ASN A 52 -4.43 5.49 -4.84
C ASN A 52 -5.75 4.74 -5.08
N LYS A 53 -6.89 5.41 -4.81
CA LYS A 53 -8.23 4.86 -5.11
C LYS A 53 -8.45 4.65 -6.61
N GLN A 54 -8.04 5.59 -7.46
CA GLN A 54 -8.14 5.43 -8.92
C GLN A 54 -7.30 4.27 -9.43
N LEU A 55 -6.09 4.09 -8.88
CA LEU A 55 -5.23 2.95 -9.18
C LEU A 55 -5.96 1.64 -8.84
N MET A 56 -6.54 1.53 -7.64
CA MET A 56 -7.31 0.34 -7.24
C MET A 56 -8.49 0.09 -8.16
N ASN A 57 -9.29 1.11 -8.45
CA ASN A 57 -10.41 0.98 -9.39
C ASN A 57 -9.94 0.48 -10.76
N LYS A 58 -8.76 0.91 -11.22
CA LYS A 58 -8.19 0.45 -12.50
C LYS A 58 -7.73 -1.00 -12.44
N ILE A 59 -7.04 -1.43 -11.38
CA ILE A 59 -6.65 -2.84 -11.19
C ILE A 59 -7.90 -3.73 -11.22
N PHE A 60 -8.94 -3.38 -10.47
CA PHE A 60 -10.14 -4.21 -10.35
C PHE A 60 -11.18 -3.96 -11.46
N SER A 61 -10.89 -3.10 -12.44
CA SER A 61 -11.82 -2.81 -13.55
C SER A 61 -11.98 -3.98 -14.52
N THR A 62 -10.99 -4.88 -14.60
CA THR A 62 -11.03 -6.02 -15.52
C THR A 62 -10.27 -7.19 -14.93
N LEU A 63 -10.81 -8.41 -15.07
CA LEU A 63 -10.20 -9.65 -14.59
C LEU A 63 -8.84 -9.96 -15.23
N SER A 64 -8.49 -9.33 -16.35
CA SER A 64 -7.18 -9.47 -16.98
C SER A 64 -6.05 -8.74 -16.26
N ASN A 65 -6.38 -7.78 -15.39
CA ASN A 65 -5.40 -6.93 -14.71
C ASN A 65 -4.92 -7.53 -13.39
N TYR A 66 -5.50 -8.65 -12.96
CA TYR A 66 -5.08 -9.30 -11.73
C TYR A 66 -5.40 -10.79 -11.73
N GLU A 67 -4.64 -11.53 -10.94
CA GLU A 67 -4.88 -12.94 -10.67
C GLU A 67 -5.04 -13.15 -9.16
N ILE A 68 -6.05 -13.91 -8.75
CA ILE A 68 -6.18 -14.35 -7.36
C ILE A 68 -5.47 -15.69 -7.23
N GLN A 69 -4.36 -15.70 -6.50
CA GLN A 69 -3.59 -16.90 -6.20
C GLN A 69 -3.82 -17.27 -4.74
N GLN A 70 -4.23 -18.51 -4.49
CA GLN A 70 -4.28 -19.06 -3.15
C GLN A 70 -2.90 -19.62 -2.80
N TYR A 71 -2.37 -19.20 -1.65
CA TYR A 71 -1.13 -19.76 -1.13
C TYR A 71 -1.42 -20.57 0.12
N ARG A 72 -0.93 -21.81 0.15
CA ARG A 72 -0.96 -22.65 1.34
C ARG A 72 0.40 -22.54 2.00
N ASP A 73 0.44 -21.91 3.18
CA ASP A 73 1.68 -21.73 3.92
C ASP A 73 2.08 -23.10 4.51
N THR A 74 3.16 -23.70 4.01
CA THR A 74 3.57 -25.07 4.40
C THR A 74 4.26 -25.12 5.77
N ASN A 75 4.54 -23.96 6.39
CA ASN A 75 5.38 -23.84 7.58
C ASN A 75 4.60 -23.47 8.86
N THR A 76 3.28 -23.31 8.81
CA THR A 76 2.47 -23.00 10.00
C THR A 76 1.12 -23.72 9.93
N GLU A 77 0.90 -24.69 10.81
CA GLU A 77 -0.26 -25.60 10.77
C GLU A 77 -1.64 -24.93 10.96
N ASN A 78 -1.73 -23.62 11.26
CA ASN A 78 -2.97 -23.01 11.78
C ASN A 78 -3.33 -21.60 11.23
N PHE A 79 -2.95 -21.22 10.01
CA PHE A 79 -3.47 -20.00 9.39
C PHE A 79 -4.47 -20.28 8.25
N PRO A 80 -5.58 -19.53 8.15
CA PRO A 80 -6.54 -19.69 7.07
C PRO A 80 -5.90 -19.37 5.71
N GLU A 81 -6.40 -20.01 4.64
CA GLU A 81 -5.93 -19.83 3.26
C GLU A 81 -5.85 -18.34 2.91
N LYS A 82 -4.64 -17.82 2.68
CA LYS A 82 -4.44 -16.44 2.26
C LYS A 82 -4.57 -16.36 0.75
N SER A 83 -5.54 -15.57 0.30
CA SER A 83 -5.66 -15.19 -1.11
C SER A 83 -4.79 -13.95 -1.37
N ILE A 84 -3.89 -14.05 -2.35
CA ILE A 84 -3.05 -12.96 -2.82
C ILE A 84 -3.61 -12.49 -4.16
N VAL A 85 -3.75 -11.18 -4.34
CA VAL A 85 -4.02 -10.57 -5.64
C VAL A 85 -2.68 -10.19 -6.26
N ALA A 86 -2.29 -10.88 -7.32
CA ALA A 86 -1.16 -10.50 -8.16
C ALA A 86 -1.66 -9.49 -9.19
N ALA A 87 -1.42 -8.20 -8.96
CA ALA A 87 -1.82 -7.15 -9.89
C ALA A 87 -0.81 -7.06 -11.05
N GLN A 88 -1.32 -7.08 -12.27
CA GLN A 88 -0.60 -6.90 -13.52
C GLN A 88 -1.15 -5.63 -14.19
N LEU A 89 -0.41 -4.54 -14.06
CA LEU A 89 -0.69 -3.26 -14.70
C LEU A 89 0.51 -2.81 -15.54
#